data_AF-A0A9P7P0M6-F1
#
_entry.id   AF-A0A9P7P0M6-F1
#
_cell.length_a   1.000
_cell.length_b   1.000
_cell.length_c   1.000
_cell.angle_alpha   90.00
_cell.angle_beta   90.00
_cell.angle_gamma   90.00
#
_symmetry.space_group_name_H-M   'P 1'
#
loop_
_entity.id
_entity.type
_entity.pdbx_description
1 polymer ?
#
loop_
_entity_poly.entity_id
_entity_poly.type
_entity_poly.pdbx_seq_one_letter_code
_entity_poly.pdbx_strand_id
1 'polypeptide(L)'
;MIAWIVPLLALLLACAVPGLATAVDYHEQLTLRPLPLSQLLASFNFKSNNSIADFEAHNFRLFPRSLGQILEYAGTRELHLRFTLGRWDAGNWGTRPWDGTKEGGTGVELWAWMDAETDKQADENWLTLTNALSGLFCASLNFIDETRTIRPALSFQPEGHHSNDALAKTRLLHGVLPHEVVCTENLTPFLKLLPCHGKAGIASLLDGHKLFDSSFQSMAID
;
A
#
# COMPACT_ATOMS: atom_id res chain seq x y z
N MET A 1 56.59 3.82 -34.84
CA MET A 1 55.64 2.68 -34.77
C MET A 1 54.71 2.77 -33.54
N ILE A 2 54.29 3.98 -33.10
CA ILE A 2 53.47 4.15 -31.88
C ILE A 2 52.52 5.36 -32.05
N ALA A 3 51.85 5.50 -33.20
CA ALA A 3 50.95 6.63 -33.45
C ALA A 3 49.48 6.22 -33.73
N TRP A 4 49.19 4.92 -33.77
CA TRP A 4 47.87 4.39 -34.15
C TRP A 4 47.11 3.74 -32.99
N ILE A 5 47.66 3.75 -31.76
CA ILE A 5 47.02 3.12 -30.58
C ILE A 5 46.05 4.10 -29.90
N VAL A 6 46.26 5.41 -30.05
CA VAL A 6 45.47 6.45 -29.38
C VAL A 6 44.01 6.55 -29.87
N PRO A 7 43.64 6.40 -31.16
CA PRO A 7 42.26 6.56 -31.57
C PRO A 7 41.39 5.35 -31.24
N LEU A 8 42.00 4.17 -30.99
CA LEU A 8 41.26 2.94 -30.70
C LEU A 8 40.80 2.88 -29.23
N LEU A 9 41.54 3.51 -28.32
CA LEU A 9 41.14 3.64 -26.91
C LEU A 9 40.00 4.66 -26.72
N ALA A 10 39.96 5.71 -27.56
CA ALA A 10 38.90 6.72 -27.51
C ALA A 10 37.54 6.21 -28.01
N LEU A 11 37.53 5.24 -28.94
CA LEU A 11 36.29 4.64 -29.45
C LEU A 11 35.67 3.62 -28.47
N LEU A 12 36.48 2.99 -27.61
CA LEU A 12 36.01 2.04 -26.60
C LEU A 12 35.38 2.73 -25.37
N LEU A 13 35.68 4.00 -25.11
CA LEU A 13 35.03 4.78 -24.04
C LEU A 13 33.66 5.37 -24.45
N ALA A 14 33.30 5.34 -25.73
CA ALA A 14 32.04 5.91 -26.23
C ALA A 14 30.84 4.95 -26.21
N CYS A 15 31.04 3.66 -25.89
CA CYS A 15 29.99 2.63 -25.93
C CYS A 15 29.52 2.12 -24.57
N ALA A 16 29.94 2.73 -23.47
CA ALA A 16 29.44 2.40 -22.13
C ALA A 16 28.60 3.56 -21.58
N VAL A 17 27.52 3.91 -22.28
CA VAL A 17 26.37 4.49 -21.58
C VAL A 17 25.67 3.28 -20.99
N PRO A 18 25.79 2.99 -19.67
CA PRO A 18 24.87 2.04 -19.07
C PRO A 18 23.49 2.59 -19.38
N GLY A 19 22.65 1.76 -20.02
CA GLY A 19 21.26 2.11 -20.24
C GLY A 19 20.73 2.67 -18.92
N LEU A 20 20.03 3.80 -18.99
CA LEU A 20 19.22 4.30 -17.88
C LEU A 20 18.24 3.18 -17.54
N ALA A 21 18.67 2.26 -16.68
CA ALA A 21 17.78 1.38 -15.96
C ALA A 21 16.87 2.35 -15.24
N THR A 22 15.59 2.38 -15.62
CA THR A 22 14.56 3.05 -14.83
C THR A 22 14.66 2.44 -13.45
N ALA A 23 15.35 3.13 -12.55
CA ALA A 23 15.62 2.61 -11.23
C ALA A 23 14.25 2.43 -10.58
N VAL A 24 13.88 1.17 -10.36
CA VAL A 24 12.72 0.80 -9.53
C VAL A 24 12.94 1.51 -8.20
N ASP A 25 12.11 2.53 -7.96
CA ASP A 25 12.36 3.59 -6.98
C ASP A 25 11.67 3.25 -5.65
N TYR A 26 12.40 3.45 -4.56
CA TYR A 26 11.92 3.28 -3.20
C TYR A 26 12.17 4.57 -2.44
N HIS A 27 11.12 5.16 -1.91
CA HIS A 27 11.20 6.40 -1.15
C HIS A 27 10.61 6.22 0.24
N GLU A 28 11.35 6.69 1.25
CA GLU A 28 10.91 6.74 2.63
C GLU A 28 10.85 8.21 3.08
N GLN A 29 9.75 8.60 3.72
CA GLN A 29 9.57 9.94 4.26
C GLN A 29 8.97 9.91 5.66
N LEU A 30 9.60 10.62 6.60
CA LEU A 30 9.09 10.86 7.94
C LEU A 30 8.77 12.34 8.11
N THR A 31 7.51 12.65 8.40
CA THR A 31 7.08 14.01 8.78
C THR A 31 6.75 14.04 10.27
N LEU A 32 7.43 14.91 11.00
CA LEU A 32 7.18 15.17 12.42
C LEU A 32 6.52 16.54 12.58
N ARG A 33 5.36 16.59 13.22
CA ARG A 33 4.65 17.84 13.49
C ARG A 33 4.25 17.91 14.97
N PRO A 34 4.81 18.87 15.73
CA PRO A 34 4.35 19.13 17.09
C PRO A 34 2.85 19.46 17.11
N LEU A 35 2.12 18.86 18.04
CA LEU A 35 0.72 19.13 18.31
C LEU A 35 0.59 19.79 19.70
N PRO A 36 -0.54 20.46 20.01
CA PRO A 36 -0.79 20.99 21.35
C PRO A 36 -0.71 19.91 22.43
N LEU A 37 -0.59 20.35 23.69
CA LEU A 37 -0.54 19.47 24.87
C LEU A 37 0.64 18.48 24.85
N SER A 38 1.79 18.91 24.31
CA SER A 38 3.02 18.10 24.23
C SER A 38 2.87 16.80 23.44
N GLN A 39 1.95 16.78 22.48
CA GLN A 39 1.77 15.65 21.58
C GLN A 39 2.61 15.83 20.31
N LEU A 40 2.89 14.74 19.61
CA LEU A 40 3.67 14.73 18.38
C LEU A 40 2.97 13.85 17.34
N LEU A 41 2.66 14.42 16.18
CA LEU A 41 2.31 13.64 15.00
C LEU A 41 3.59 13.12 14.34
N ALA A 42 3.68 11.81 14.15
CA ALA A 42 4.68 11.17 13.32
C ALA A 42 4.01 10.46 12.14
N SER A 43 4.22 10.96 10.93
CA SER A 43 3.68 10.40 9.69
C SER A 43 4.79 9.73 8.90
N PHE A 44 4.72 8.41 8.79
CA PHE A 44 5.64 7.60 8.00
C PHE A 44 5.01 7.29 6.64
N ASN A 45 5.74 7.51 5.55
CA ASN A 45 5.31 7.21 4.19
C ASN A 45 6.37 6.38 3.49
N PHE A 46 5.98 5.23 2.96
CA PHE A 46 6.83 4.31 2.22
C PHE A 46 6.24 4.12 0.83
N LYS A 47 6.96 4.56 -0.20
CA LYS A 47 6.51 4.47 -1.59
C LYS A 47 7.45 3.59 -2.38
N SER A 48 6.90 2.58 -3.06
CA SER A 48 7.63 1.74 -4.00
C SER A 48 6.97 1.81 -5.37
N ASN A 49 7.75 2.09 -6.41
CA ASN A 49 7.28 2.09 -7.79
C ASN A 49 7.79 0.84 -8.50
N ASN A 50 6.90 -0.04 -8.94
CA ASN A 50 7.21 -1.20 -9.77
C ASN A 50 6.42 -1.12 -11.07
N SER A 51 6.96 -1.66 -12.17
CA SER A 51 6.23 -1.71 -13.43
C SER A 51 5.20 -2.84 -13.43
N ILE A 52 4.11 -2.69 -14.20
CA ILE A 52 3.12 -3.75 -14.40
C ILE A 52 3.78 -4.99 -15.03
N ALA A 53 4.70 -4.78 -15.98
CA ALA A 53 5.44 -5.86 -16.61
C ALA A 53 6.29 -6.66 -15.60
N ASP A 54 6.91 -5.99 -14.62
CA ASP A 54 7.63 -6.67 -13.55
C ASP A 54 6.68 -7.46 -12.65
N PHE A 55 5.51 -6.90 -12.32
CA PHE A 55 4.49 -7.60 -11.54
C PHE A 55 4.01 -8.87 -12.25
N GLU A 56 3.64 -8.78 -13.53
CA GLU A 56 3.20 -9.92 -14.36
C GLU A 56 4.31 -10.96 -14.57
N ALA A 57 5.56 -10.51 -14.69
CA ALA A 57 6.73 -11.38 -14.74
C ALA A 57 7.13 -11.96 -13.36
N HIS A 58 6.37 -11.67 -12.30
CA HIS A 58 6.62 -12.12 -10.94
C HIS A 58 7.97 -11.61 -10.36
N ASN A 59 8.44 -10.46 -10.84
CA ASN A 59 9.66 -9.79 -10.38
C ASN A 59 9.37 -8.93 -9.14
N PHE A 60 9.19 -9.57 -7.99
CA PHE A 60 8.90 -8.91 -6.71
C PHE A 60 10.16 -8.34 -6.03
N ARG A 61 10.79 -7.34 -6.65
CA ARG A 61 12.02 -6.72 -6.11
C ARG A 61 11.74 -5.80 -4.92
N LEU A 62 10.84 -4.83 -5.11
CA LEU A 62 10.40 -3.91 -4.05
C LEU A 62 8.92 -4.08 -3.70
N PHE A 63 8.12 -4.65 -4.61
CA PHE A 63 6.74 -5.01 -4.30
C PHE A 63 6.70 -6.27 -3.42
N PRO A 64 5.95 -6.28 -2.31
CA PRO A 64 5.90 -7.43 -1.43
C PRO A 64 5.24 -8.63 -2.09
N ARG A 65 6.02 -9.70 -2.33
CA ARG A 65 5.57 -10.93 -2.98
C ARG A 65 4.29 -11.51 -2.37
N SER A 66 4.19 -11.56 -1.03
CA SER A 66 3.03 -12.12 -0.34
C SER A 66 1.74 -11.39 -0.70
N LEU A 67 1.79 -10.07 -0.83
CA LEU A 67 0.65 -9.27 -1.25
C LEU A 67 0.38 -9.47 -2.74
N GLY A 68 1.42 -9.46 -3.58
CA GLY A 68 1.26 -9.60 -5.03
C GLY A 68 0.59 -10.90 -5.45
N GLN A 69 0.96 -12.00 -4.81
CA GLN A 69 0.33 -13.30 -5.05
C GLN A 69 -1.15 -13.32 -4.62
N ILE A 70 -1.52 -12.61 -3.55
CA ILE A 70 -2.92 -12.47 -3.12
C ILE A 70 -3.71 -11.66 -4.14
N LEU A 71 -3.16 -10.52 -4.58
CA LEU A 71 -3.82 -9.64 -5.56
C LEU A 71 -4.04 -10.38 -6.90
N GLU A 72 -3.03 -11.09 -7.39
CA GLU A 72 -3.14 -11.87 -8.62
C GLU A 72 -4.16 -13.00 -8.49
N TYR A 73 -4.09 -13.79 -7.40
CA TYR A 73 -5.00 -14.91 -7.17
C TYR A 73 -6.45 -14.48 -7.02
N ALA A 74 -6.69 -13.36 -6.33
CA ALA A 74 -8.04 -12.82 -6.14
C ALA A 74 -8.51 -11.94 -7.32
N GLY A 75 -7.70 -11.74 -8.36
CA GLY A 75 -8.05 -10.85 -9.47
C GLY A 75 -8.27 -9.41 -9.03
N THR A 76 -7.38 -8.85 -8.21
CA THR A 76 -7.47 -7.49 -7.66
C THR A 76 -6.53 -6.55 -8.41
N ARG A 77 -7.08 -5.49 -9.02
CA ARG A 77 -6.32 -4.48 -9.78
C ARG A 77 -5.84 -3.33 -8.91
N GLU A 78 -6.62 -2.99 -7.90
CA GLU A 78 -6.32 -1.91 -6.96
C GLU A 78 -6.88 -2.31 -5.59
N LEU A 79 -6.10 -2.07 -4.54
CA LEU A 79 -6.41 -2.48 -3.17
C LEU A 79 -6.11 -1.32 -2.23
N HIS A 80 -7.05 -1.02 -1.35
CA HIS A 80 -6.83 -0.10 -0.27
C HIS A 80 -7.28 -0.71 1.04
N LEU A 81 -6.41 -0.63 2.03
CA LEU A 81 -6.63 -1.19 3.35
C LEU A 81 -6.26 -0.16 4.39
N ARG A 82 -7.11 -0.01 5.41
CA ARG A 82 -6.93 0.92 6.53
C ARG A 82 -7.16 0.20 7.84
N PHE A 83 -6.28 0.45 8.80
CA PHE A 83 -6.41 0.06 10.20
C PHE A 83 -6.31 1.33 11.03
N THR A 84 -7.40 1.73 11.69
CA THR A 84 -7.45 3.00 12.42
C THR A 84 -7.92 2.76 13.85
N LEU A 85 -7.20 3.36 14.81
CA LEU A 85 -7.57 3.35 16.22
C LEU A 85 -7.59 4.78 16.76
N GLY A 86 -8.58 5.07 17.61
CA GLY A 86 -8.76 6.39 18.20
C GLY A 86 -9.49 7.37 17.28
N ARG A 87 -9.43 8.66 17.61
CA ARG A 87 -10.14 9.72 16.90
C ARG A 87 -9.21 10.91 16.70
N TRP A 88 -9.16 11.43 15.47
CA TRP A 88 -8.53 12.72 15.19
C TRP A 88 -9.29 13.88 15.85
N ASP A 89 -8.65 14.60 16.75
CA ASP A 89 -9.18 15.83 17.34
C ASP A 89 -8.91 17.02 16.41
N ALA A 90 -9.79 17.23 15.43
CA ALA A 90 -9.67 18.32 14.48
C ALA A 90 -9.71 19.72 15.13
N GLY A 91 -10.30 19.84 16.33
CA GLY A 91 -10.40 21.12 17.04
C GLY A 91 -9.04 21.56 17.59
N ASN A 92 -8.27 20.62 18.13
CA ASN A 92 -6.95 20.91 18.71
C ASN A 92 -5.79 20.65 17.73
N TRP A 93 -5.89 19.65 16.86
CA TRP A 93 -4.78 19.23 15.97
C TRP A 93 -4.87 19.81 14.55
N GLY A 94 -5.99 20.48 14.23
CA GLY A 94 -6.25 21.09 12.93
C GLY A 94 -6.62 20.07 11.86
N THR A 95 -6.25 20.36 10.62
CA THR A 95 -6.52 19.49 9.47
C THR A 95 -5.84 18.12 9.63
N ARG A 96 -6.52 17.10 9.13
CA ARG A 96 -6.00 15.73 9.10
C ARG A 96 -4.80 15.63 8.17
N PRO A 97 -3.80 14.79 8.48
CA PRO A 97 -2.78 14.36 7.52
C PRO A 97 -3.40 13.94 6.19
N TRP A 98 -2.79 14.34 5.07
CA TRP A 98 -3.25 13.96 3.72
C TRP A 98 -4.74 14.26 3.45
N ASP A 99 -5.28 15.29 4.11
CA ASP A 99 -6.71 15.64 4.10
C ASP A 99 -7.66 14.50 4.52
N GLY A 100 -7.13 13.48 5.21
CA GLY A 100 -7.84 12.28 5.65
C GLY A 100 -7.99 11.19 4.59
N THR A 101 -7.37 11.32 3.41
CA THR A 101 -7.48 10.31 2.32
C THR A 101 -6.79 8.99 2.64
N LYS A 102 -5.81 9.02 3.55
CA LYS A 102 -5.01 7.86 3.98
C LYS A 102 -5.49 7.30 5.34
N GLU A 103 -6.56 7.85 5.89
CA GLU A 103 -7.17 7.41 7.14
C GLU A 103 -8.50 6.74 6.84
N GLY A 104 -8.83 5.66 7.55
CA GLY A 104 -10.13 5.02 7.45
C GLY A 104 -11.02 5.34 8.65
N GLY A 105 -12.23 4.78 8.64
CA GLY A 105 -13.03 4.67 9.87
C GLY A 105 -12.29 3.91 10.99
N THR A 106 -12.70 4.10 12.25
CA THR A 106 -12.19 3.29 13.36
C THR A 106 -12.44 1.80 13.08
N GLY A 107 -11.46 0.95 13.41
CA GLY A 107 -11.46 -0.46 13.06
C GLY A 107 -10.73 -0.69 11.75
N VAL A 108 -11.32 -1.50 10.87
CA VAL A 108 -10.74 -1.82 9.57
C VAL A 108 -11.68 -1.42 8.44
N GLU A 109 -11.12 -0.85 7.38
CA GLU A 109 -11.81 -0.48 6.16
C GLU A 109 -11.00 -0.99 4.96
N LEU A 110 -11.70 -1.60 4.01
CA LEU A 110 -11.13 -2.24 2.84
C LEU A 110 -11.95 -1.91 1.61
N TRP A 111 -11.30 -1.52 0.53
CA TRP A 111 -11.94 -1.48 -0.78
C TRP A 111 -10.97 -1.89 -1.88
N ALA A 112 -11.54 -2.43 -2.96
CA ALA A 112 -10.77 -2.96 -4.06
C ALA A 112 -11.52 -2.86 -5.38
N TRP A 113 -10.76 -2.69 -6.47
CA TRP A 113 -11.25 -2.86 -7.82
C TRP A 113 -10.90 -4.25 -8.31
N MET A 114 -11.91 -5.10 -8.40
CA MET A 114 -11.78 -6.51 -8.79
C MET A 114 -11.92 -6.63 -10.29
N ASP A 115 -11.00 -7.34 -10.94
CA ASP A 115 -11.09 -7.75 -12.35
C ASP A 115 -12.19 -8.81 -12.51
N ALA A 116 -13.36 -8.38 -12.95
CA ALA A 116 -14.55 -9.21 -13.02
C ALA A 116 -15.57 -8.66 -14.04
N GLU A 117 -15.96 -9.50 -14.99
CA GLU A 117 -16.95 -9.13 -16.01
C GLU A 117 -18.37 -9.01 -15.40
N THR A 118 -18.64 -9.75 -14.32
CA THR A 118 -19.95 -9.81 -13.64
C THR A 118 -19.84 -9.55 -12.15
N ASP A 119 -20.91 -9.04 -11.54
CA ASP A 119 -20.94 -8.80 -10.09
C ASP A 119 -20.76 -10.08 -9.27
N LYS A 120 -21.31 -11.20 -9.74
CA LYS A 120 -21.15 -12.52 -9.09
C LYS A 120 -19.68 -12.96 -9.05
N GLN A 121 -18.96 -12.81 -10.17
CA GLN A 121 -17.53 -13.11 -10.21
C GLN A 121 -16.76 -12.18 -9.27
N ALA A 122 -17.17 -10.91 -9.20
CA ALA A 122 -16.55 -9.95 -8.29
C ALA A 122 -16.76 -10.32 -6.81
N ASP A 123 -17.95 -10.84 -6.44
CA ASP A 123 -18.23 -11.34 -5.08
C ASP A 123 -17.37 -12.57 -4.73
N GLU A 124 -17.18 -13.52 -5.65
CA GLU A 124 -16.32 -14.69 -5.46
C GLU A 124 -14.83 -14.29 -5.29
N ASN A 125 -14.37 -13.36 -6.12
CA ASN A 125 -13.03 -12.78 -6.04
C ASN A 125 -12.83 -11.99 -4.73
N TRP A 126 -13.84 -11.24 -4.30
CA TRP A 126 -13.83 -10.47 -3.06
C TRP A 126 -13.75 -11.37 -1.83
N LEU A 127 -14.51 -12.47 -1.80
CA LEU A 127 -14.42 -13.46 -0.75
C LEU A 127 -13.01 -14.07 -0.68
N THR A 128 -12.40 -14.32 -1.84
CA THR A 128 -11.02 -14.83 -1.92
C THR A 128 -10.02 -13.82 -1.35
N LEU A 129 -10.14 -12.55 -1.73
CA LEU A 129 -9.29 -11.46 -1.25
C LEU A 129 -9.38 -11.30 0.28
N THR A 130 -10.59 -11.18 0.81
CA THR A 130 -10.82 -10.92 2.24
C THR A 130 -10.31 -12.06 3.13
N ASN A 131 -10.49 -13.32 2.70
CA ASN A 131 -9.93 -14.48 3.40
C ASN A 131 -8.39 -14.49 3.39
N ALA A 132 -7.77 -14.20 2.24
CA ALA A 132 -6.32 -14.18 2.13
C ALA A 132 -5.69 -13.04 2.95
N LEU A 133 -6.28 -11.84 2.91
CA LEU A 133 -5.81 -10.69 3.69
C LEU A 133 -6.04 -10.90 5.20
N SER A 134 -7.10 -11.59 5.61
CA SER A 134 -7.31 -11.97 7.01
C SER A 134 -6.12 -12.75 7.57
N GLY A 135 -5.63 -13.73 6.80
CA GLY A 135 -4.44 -14.49 7.14
C GLY A 135 -3.14 -13.66 7.13
N LEU A 136 -3.00 -12.74 6.16
CA LEU A 136 -1.80 -11.90 6.05
C LEU A 136 -1.68 -10.88 7.20
N PHE A 137 -2.79 -10.23 7.57
CA PHE A 137 -2.81 -9.15 8.57
C PHE A 137 -3.18 -9.61 9.97
N CYS A 138 -3.50 -10.89 10.15
CA CYS A 138 -4.02 -11.45 11.40
C CYS A 138 -5.22 -10.65 11.92
N ALA A 139 -6.17 -10.36 11.03
CA ALA A 139 -7.34 -9.54 11.29
C ALA A 139 -8.60 -10.23 10.78
N SER A 140 -9.77 -9.89 11.33
CA SER A 140 -11.03 -10.57 11.02
C SER A 140 -11.66 -10.17 9.67
N LEU A 141 -10.84 -9.80 8.68
CA LEU A 141 -11.25 -9.35 7.34
C LEU A 141 -12.19 -10.34 6.63
N ASN A 142 -12.08 -11.63 6.93
CA ASN A 142 -12.96 -12.69 6.42
C ASN A 142 -14.42 -12.57 6.90
N PHE A 143 -14.73 -11.69 7.87
CA PHE A 143 -16.11 -11.36 8.28
C PHE A 143 -16.74 -10.24 7.44
N ILE A 144 -16.01 -9.70 6.46
CA ILE A 144 -16.59 -8.83 5.42
C ILE A 144 -17.32 -9.72 4.41
N ASP A 145 -18.56 -10.06 4.76
CA ASP A 145 -19.47 -10.82 3.92
C ASP A 145 -20.35 -9.91 3.05
N GLU A 146 -21.28 -10.49 2.30
CA GLU A 146 -22.25 -9.77 1.47
C GLU A 146 -23.07 -8.73 2.25
N THR A 147 -23.29 -8.92 3.56
CA THR A 147 -24.06 -7.98 4.40
C THR A 147 -23.24 -6.76 4.82
N ARG A 148 -21.92 -6.87 4.76
CA ARG A 148 -20.96 -5.80 5.07
C ARG A 148 -20.23 -5.26 3.84
N THR A 149 -20.70 -5.64 2.65
CA THR A 149 -20.10 -5.23 1.38
C THR A 149 -21.05 -4.31 0.62
N ILE A 150 -20.54 -3.17 0.16
CA ILE A 150 -21.25 -2.19 -0.66
C ILE A 150 -20.44 -1.85 -1.92
N ARG A 151 -21.08 -1.18 -2.88
CA ARG A 151 -20.46 -0.79 -4.17
C ARG A 151 -20.62 0.73 -4.44
N PRO A 152 -19.89 1.60 -3.72
CA PRO A 152 -20.09 3.05 -3.76
C PRO A 152 -19.41 3.71 -4.97
N ALA A 153 -19.81 3.33 -6.19
CA ALA A 153 -19.14 3.72 -7.45
C ALA A 153 -19.09 5.23 -7.75
N LEU A 154 -19.92 6.05 -7.09
CA LEU A 154 -19.91 7.51 -7.24
C LEU A 154 -18.97 8.22 -6.26
N SER A 155 -18.67 7.58 -5.13
CA SER A 155 -17.87 8.17 -4.06
C SER A 155 -16.39 7.82 -4.17
N PHE A 156 -16.08 6.68 -4.77
CA PHE A 156 -14.73 6.18 -4.94
C PHE A 156 -14.36 6.18 -6.42
N GLN A 157 -13.16 6.68 -6.70
CA GLN A 157 -12.54 6.60 -8.01
C GLN A 157 -11.20 5.87 -7.87
N PRO A 158 -10.79 5.08 -8.88
CA PRO A 158 -9.46 4.47 -8.86
C PRO A 158 -8.37 5.53 -8.72
N GLU A 159 -7.41 5.32 -7.82
CA GLU A 159 -6.21 6.15 -7.65
C GLU A 159 -5.10 5.72 -8.63
N GLY A 160 -5.10 4.45 -9.05
CA GLY A 160 -4.08 3.87 -9.93
C GLY A 160 -4.23 4.23 -11.41
N HIS A 161 -3.18 3.96 -12.19
CA HIS A 161 -3.22 4.09 -13.64
C HIS A 161 -3.86 2.85 -14.27
N HIS A 162 -5.12 2.99 -14.69
CA HIS A 162 -5.87 1.94 -15.38
C HIS A 162 -6.24 2.35 -16.80
N SER A 163 -6.18 1.41 -17.74
CA SER A 163 -6.73 1.65 -19.08
C SER A 163 -8.26 1.68 -19.04
N ASN A 164 -8.89 2.36 -20.00
CA ASN A 164 -10.35 2.40 -20.08
C ASN A 164 -10.97 1.01 -20.20
N ASP A 165 -10.33 0.11 -20.96
CA ASP A 165 -10.78 -1.27 -21.13
C ASP A 165 -10.67 -2.07 -19.81
N ALA A 166 -9.62 -1.83 -19.03
CA ALA A 166 -9.48 -2.44 -17.71
C ALA A 166 -10.55 -1.92 -16.74
N LEU A 167 -10.79 -0.60 -16.72
CA LEU A 167 -11.83 -0.01 -15.88
C LEU A 167 -13.25 -0.48 -16.23
N ALA A 168 -13.53 -0.74 -17.51
CA ALA A 168 -14.81 -1.28 -17.94
C ALA A 168 -15.06 -2.71 -17.41
N LYS A 169 -14.00 -3.44 -17.07
CA LYS A 169 -14.00 -4.82 -16.57
C LYS A 169 -13.74 -4.91 -15.07
N THR A 170 -13.64 -3.78 -14.37
CA THR A 170 -13.47 -3.79 -12.92
C THR A 170 -14.76 -3.49 -12.19
N ARG A 171 -14.90 -4.10 -11.01
CA ARG A 171 -16.02 -3.88 -10.10
C ARG A 171 -15.46 -3.44 -8.75
N LEU A 172 -15.94 -2.30 -8.26
CA LEU A 172 -15.60 -1.79 -6.93
C LEU A 172 -16.39 -2.56 -5.87
N LEU A 173 -15.68 -3.07 -4.86
CA LEU A 173 -16.27 -3.54 -3.61
C LEU A 173 -15.62 -2.82 -2.43
N HIS A 174 -16.43 -2.48 -1.43
CA HIS A 174 -16.02 -1.78 -0.22
C HIS A 174 -16.67 -2.46 0.99
N GLY A 175 -15.90 -2.64 2.06
CA GLY A 175 -16.37 -3.22 3.30
C GLY A 175 -15.65 -2.67 4.51
N VAL A 176 -16.36 -2.70 5.65
CA VAL A 176 -15.89 -2.13 6.91
C VAL A 176 -16.16 -3.06 8.08
N LEU A 177 -15.22 -3.06 9.03
CA LEU A 177 -15.32 -3.73 10.32
C LEU A 177 -15.07 -2.72 11.44
N PRO A 178 -16.08 -1.93 11.85
CA PRO A 178 -15.92 -0.90 12.88
C PRO A 178 -15.55 -1.44 14.27
N HIS A 179 -15.82 -2.73 14.50
CA HIS A 179 -15.54 -3.42 15.75
C HIS A 179 -14.26 -4.27 15.71
N GLU A 180 -13.50 -4.21 14.61
CA GLU A 180 -12.20 -4.87 14.58
C GLU A 180 -11.24 -4.18 15.55
N VAL A 181 -10.65 -4.97 16.45
CA VAL A 181 -9.68 -4.45 17.41
C VAL A 181 -8.33 -4.36 16.72
N VAL A 182 -7.80 -3.15 16.63
CA VAL A 182 -6.48 -2.89 16.04
C VAL A 182 -5.43 -3.03 17.15
N CYS A 183 -4.64 -4.09 17.09
CA CYS A 183 -3.69 -4.49 18.14
C CYS A 183 -2.23 -4.40 17.67
N THR A 184 -1.28 -4.40 18.61
CA THR A 184 0.16 -4.25 18.34
C THR A 184 0.72 -5.27 17.34
N GLU A 185 0.14 -6.47 17.29
CA GLU A 185 0.50 -7.53 16.34
C GLU A 185 0.18 -7.15 14.89
N ASN A 186 -0.78 -6.26 14.63
CA ASN A 186 -1.12 -5.82 13.29
C ASN A 186 -0.02 -4.94 12.68
N LEU A 187 0.94 -4.39 13.44
CA LEU A 187 2.07 -3.65 12.88
C LEU A 187 3.06 -4.56 12.14
N THR A 188 3.27 -5.77 12.65
CA THR A 188 4.23 -6.72 12.09
C THR A 188 3.98 -7.04 10.61
N PRO A 189 2.75 -7.34 10.16
CA PRO A 189 2.49 -7.58 8.74
C PRO A 189 2.74 -6.35 7.86
N PHE A 190 2.43 -5.13 8.32
CA PHE A 190 2.78 -3.90 7.57
C PHE A 190 4.30 -3.76 7.41
N LEU A 191 5.07 -3.96 8.48
CA LEU A 191 6.53 -3.91 8.40
C LEU A 191 7.08 -4.96 7.43
N LYS A 192 6.53 -6.17 7.41
CA LYS A 192 6.92 -7.25 6.50
C LYS A 192 6.69 -6.92 5.02
N LEU A 193 5.84 -5.95 4.69
CA LEU A 193 5.66 -5.50 3.30
C LEU A 193 6.80 -4.60 2.81
N LEU A 194 7.58 -4.03 3.72
CA LEU A 194 8.69 -3.15 3.37
C LEU A 194 9.94 -3.96 2.97
N PRO A 195 10.80 -3.46 2.05
CA PRO A 195 11.95 -4.21 1.54
C PRO A 195 12.91 -4.77 2.60
N CYS A 196 13.03 -4.11 3.76
CA CYS A 196 13.89 -4.53 4.87
C CYS A 196 13.12 -4.99 6.12
N HIS A 197 11.83 -5.27 6.00
CA HIS A 197 10.97 -5.76 7.10
C HIS A 197 11.05 -4.89 8.38
N GLY A 198 11.16 -3.57 8.24
CA GLY A 198 11.31 -2.65 9.37
C GLY A 198 12.70 -2.60 10.02
N LYS A 199 13.71 -3.28 9.48
CA LYS A 199 15.07 -3.37 10.08
C LYS A 199 16.05 -2.29 9.61
N ALA A 200 15.66 -1.45 8.65
CA ALA A 200 16.49 -0.39 8.10
C ALA A 200 15.64 0.85 7.79
N GLY A 201 16.31 1.98 7.54
CA GLY A 201 15.64 3.23 7.19
C GLY A 201 14.82 3.82 8.33
N ILE A 202 13.87 4.69 8.01
CA ILE A 202 12.96 5.31 8.98
C ILE A 202 12.01 4.27 9.59
N ALA A 203 11.77 3.14 8.91
CA ALA A 203 10.93 2.07 9.43
C ALA A 203 11.48 1.48 10.74
N SER A 204 12.80 1.56 10.96
CA SER A 204 13.44 1.14 12.21
C SER A 204 13.07 2.01 13.43
N LEU A 205 12.47 3.19 13.20
CA LEU A 205 11.97 4.08 14.25
C LEU A 205 10.55 3.71 14.72
N LEU A 206 9.85 2.82 14.01
CA LEU A 206 8.52 2.37 14.39
C LEU A 206 8.62 1.44 15.61
N ASP A 207 7.97 1.84 16.70
CA ASP A 207 7.84 1.07 17.92
C ASP A 207 6.37 0.76 18.17
N GLY A 208 6.04 -0.53 18.30
CA GLY A 208 4.65 -0.99 18.46
C GLY A 208 4.00 -0.50 19.75
N HIS A 209 4.74 -0.29 20.85
CA HIS A 209 4.10 0.25 22.05
C HIS A 209 3.79 1.73 21.87
N LYS A 210 4.72 2.51 21.30
CA LYS A 210 4.50 3.95 21.06
C LYS A 210 3.39 4.23 20.06
N LEU A 211 3.29 3.45 18.99
CA LEU A 211 2.24 3.61 17.99
C LEU A 211 0.87 3.38 18.63
N PHE A 212 0.69 2.27 19.36
CA PHE A 212 -0.61 1.86 19.88
C PHE A 212 -1.00 2.51 21.22
N ASP A 213 -0.06 3.14 21.95
CA ASP A 213 -0.36 4.05 23.07
C ASP A 213 -0.78 5.46 22.61
N SER A 214 -0.70 5.76 21.31
CA SER A 214 -1.09 7.07 20.80
C SER A 214 -2.61 7.29 20.87
N SER A 215 -3.04 8.54 21.04
CA SER A 215 -4.47 8.89 21.07
C SER A 215 -5.17 8.68 19.71
N PHE A 216 -4.38 8.62 18.64
CA PHE A 216 -4.84 8.34 17.28
C PHE A 216 -3.71 7.72 16.47
N GLN A 217 -4.02 6.61 15.79
CA GLN A 217 -3.13 5.97 14.82
C GLN A 217 -3.92 5.50 13.60
N SER A 218 -3.27 5.54 12.44
CA SER A 218 -3.76 4.97 11.19
C SER A 218 -2.61 4.28 10.48
N MET A 219 -2.82 3.04 10.05
CA MET A 219 -1.93 2.30 9.16
C MET A 219 -2.67 2.00 7.87
N ALA A 220 -2.03 2.26 6.73
CA ALA A 220 -2.67 2.23 5.43
C ALA A 220 -1.80 1.57 4.36
N ILE A 221 -2.44 0.91 3.40
CA ILE A 221 -1.83 0.39 2.15
C ILE A 221 -2.69 0.86 0.99
N ASP A 222 -2.01 1.30 -0.07
CA ASP A 222 -2.56 1.74 -1.37
C ASP A 222 -1.75 1.13 -2.51
#